data_AF-A0A1Q7YD55-F1
#
_entry.id   AF-A0A1Q7YD55-F1
#
_cell.length_a   1.000
_cell.length_b   1.000
_cell.length_c   1.000
_cell.angle_alpha   90.00
_cell.angle_beta   90.00
_cell.angle_gamma   90.00
#
_symmetry.space_group_name_H-M   'P 1'
#
loop_
_entity.id
_entity.type
_entity.pdbx_description
1 polymer ?
#
loop_
_entity_poly.entity_id
_entity_poly.type
_entity_poly.pdbx_seq_one_letter_code
_entity_poly.pdbx_strand_id
1 'polypeptide(L)'
;MGDNSWNGYEHNCFFANTGDGQFMDVARPTGSDGIKDSRGVGIADFNGDGRLDMIINNNNETPFLYLNNLAKSGNAIVLKLVGTRSNHDAIGAYVRLTAGGKTMTRQVEAGSGYASEAWLPLHFGLGSAERIDSIEITWPSGLVQRIEGAELNALIGVNRLVHIEEGGELNEMATAHFISRTSAAAAERYSMR
;
A
#
# COMPACT_ATOMS: atom_id res chain seq x y z
N MET A 1 5.47 29.38 -17.14
CA MET A 1 4.68 28.29 -17.75
C MET A 1 3.23 28.75 -17.76
N GLY A 2 2.54 28.61 -18.90
CA GLY A 2 1.25 29.26 -19.17
C GLY A 2 0.12 28.82 -18.24
N ASP A 3 -0.85 29.71 -18.11
CA ASP A 3 -2.11 29.61 -17.35
C ASP A 3 -3.17 28.69 -17.99
N ASN A 4 -2.89 28.12 -19.17
CA ASN A 4 -3.83 27.30 -19.91
C ASN A 4 -3.46 25.81 -19.85
N SER A 5 -4.36 25.01 -19.28
CA SER A 5 -4.31 23.55 -19.42
C SER A 5 -4.96 23.13 -20.73
N TRP A 6 -4.27 22.32 -21.52
CA TRP A 6 -4.72 21.87 -22.84
C TRP A 6 -5.74 20.71 -22.75
N ASN A 7 -5.83 20.06 -21.57
CA ASN A 7 -6.75 18.95 -21.26
C ASN A 7 -7.27 19.02 -19.80
N GLY A 8 -7.20 20.18 -19.15
CA GLY A 8 -7.58 20.31 -17.73
C GLY A 8 -9.09 20.20 -17.57
N TYR A 9 -9.56 19.67 -16.44
CA TYR A 9 -10.98 19.53 -16.07
C TYR A 9 -11.74 18.35 -16.71
N GLU A 10 -11.06 17.25 -16.98
CA GLU A 10 -11.73 15.95 -17.15
C GLU A 10 -11.96 15.26 -15.80
N HIS A 11 -12.89 14.30 -15.77
CA HIS A 11 -13.07 13.47 -14.59
C HIS A 11 -11.86 12.58 -14.38
N ASN A 12 -11.33 12.57 -13.15
CA ASN A 12 -10.38 11.54 -12.75
C ASN A 12 -11.01 10.15 -12.93
N CYS A 13 -10.23 9.22 -13.47
CA CYS A 13 -10.62 7.82 -13.63
C CYS A 13 -9.91 6.97 -12.57
N PHE A 14 -10.59 5.98 -12.01
CA PHE A 14 -10.02 5.07 -11.02
C PHE A 14 -10.42 3.65 -11.38
N PHE A 15 -9.49 2.89 -11.95
CA PHE A 15 -9.77 1.56 -12.46
C PHE A 15 -9.49 0.48 -11.41
N ALA A 16 -10.53 -0.21 -10.97
CA ALA A 16 -10.43 -1.39 -10.12
C ALA A 16 -10.28 -2.66 -10.97
N ASN A 17 -9.28 -3.49 -10.66
CA ASN A 17 -9.10 -4.81 -11.29
C ASN A 17 -10.19 -5.78 -10.80
N THR A 18 -10.92 -6.41 -11.73
CA THR A 18 -12.03 -7.32 -11.43
C THR A 18 -11.60 -8.78 -11.23
N GLY A 19 -10.31 -9.09 -11.38
CA GLY A 19 -9.71 -10.40 -11.11
C GLY A 19 -9.69 -11.37 -12.30
N ASP A 20 -10.32 -10.99 -13.40
CA ASP A 20 -10.41 -11.72 -14.67
C ASP A 20 -9.64 -11.03 -15.82
N GLY A 21 -8.72 -10.13 -15.44
CA GLY A 21 -7.95 -9.32 -16.38
C GLY A 21 -8.73 -8.11 -16.93
N GLN A 22 -9.98 -7.91 -16.50
CA GLN A 22 -10.73 -6.71 -16.81
C GLN A 22 -10.56 -5.65 -15.71
N PHE A 23 -10.97 -4.42 -16.06
CA PHE A 23 -10.92 -3.28 -15.16
C PHE A 23 -12.23 -2.50 -15.27
N MET A 24 -12.70 -1.99 -14.14
CA MET A 24 -13.91 -1.18 -14.05
C MET A 24 -13.55 0.20 -13.51
N ASP A 25 -14.01 1.26 -14.18
CA ASP A 25 -13.91 2.61 -13.62
C ASP A 25 -14.87 2.74 -12.43
N VAL A 26 -14.29 2.96 -11.26
CA VAL A 26 -14.98 3.14 -9.99
C VAL A 26 -14.85 4.56 -9.44
N ALA A 27 -14.29 5.51 -10.19
CA ALA A 27 -14.04 6.86 -9.68
C ALA A 27 -15.30 7.53 -9.12
N ARG A 28 -16.39 7.49 -9.90
CA ARG A 28 -17.67 8.09 -9.49
C ARG A 28 -18.30 7.41 -8.28
N PRO A 29 -18.45 6.07 -8.21
CA PRO A 29 -19.00 5.43 -7.02
C PRO A 29 -18.09 5.56 -5.78
N THR A 30 -16.78 5.77 -5.92
CA THR A 30 -15.89 6.06 -4.79
C THR A 30 -15.78 7.55 -4.46
N GLY A 31 -16.43 8.43 -5.23
CA GLY A 31 -16.36 9.88 -5.07
C GLY A 31 -14.99 10.48 -5.38
N SER A 32 -14.16 9.76 -6.14
CA SER A 32 -12.82 10.17 -6.56
C SER A 32 -12.75 10.66 -8.01
N ASP A 33 -13.90 10.96 -8.63
CA ASP A 33 -14.04 11.49 -9.99
C ASP A 33 -13.91 13.02 -10.06
N GLY A 34 -13.12 13.60 -9.15
CA GLY A 34 -12.91 15.05 -9.07
C GLY A 34 -12.45 15.65 -10.40
N ILE A 35 -12.91 16.87 -10.70
CA ILE A 35 -12.71 17.55 -11.98
C ILE A 35 -11.77 18.74 -11.78
N LYS A 36 -10.46 18.53 -12.00
CA LYS A 36 -9.41 19.55 -11.95
C LYS A 36 -8.29 19.22 -12.93
N ASP A 37 -7.30 20.11 -13.09
CA ASP A 37 -6.06 19.80 -13.79
C ASP A 37 -5.15 18.91 -12.92
N SER A 38 -5.57 17.66 -12.70
CA SER A 38 -4.85 16.69 -11.88
C SER A 38 -3.58 16.19 -12.59
N ARG A 39 -2.44 16.23 -11.90
CA ARG A 39 -1.12 15.93 -12.49
C ARG A 39 -0.33 14.85 -11.77
N GLY A 40 -0.57 14.63 -10.49
CA GLY A 40 0.17 13.66 -9.70
C GLY A 40 -0.74 12.91 -8.75
N VAL A 41 -0.40 11.66 -8.46
CA VAL A 41 -1.09 10.81 -7.51
C VAL A 41 -0.09 10.20 -6.53
N GLY A 42 -0.38 10.32 -5.24
CA GLY A 42 0.34 9.65 -4.17
C GLY A 42 -0.60 8.70 -3.43
N ILE A 43 -0.11 7.51 -3.10
CA ILE A 43 -0.85 6.49 -2.36
C ILE A 43 -0.07 6.18 -1.09
N ALA A 44 -0.73 6.27 0.07
CA ALA A 44 -0.15 5.95 1.38
C ALA A 44 -1.27 5.69 2.39
N ASP A 45 -0.97 5.08 3.52
CA ASP A 45 -1.88 5.08 4.68
C ASP A 45 -1.67 6.40 5.45
N PHE A 46 -2.38 7.47 5.06
CA PHE A 46 -2.14 8.82 5.56
C PHE A 46 -2.66 9.01 6.99
N ASN A 47 -3.68 8.23 7.39
CA ASN A 47 -4.30 8.32 8.71
C ASN A 47 -3.89 7.18 9.66
N GLY A 48 -3.11 6.20 9.21
CA GLY A 48 -2.57 5.11 10.01
C GLY A 48 -3.58 4.02 10.37
N ASP A 49 -4.67 3.88 9.60
CA ASP A 49 -5.73 2.91 9.89
C ASP A 49 -5.57 1.56 9.17
N GLY A 50 -4.48 1.42 8.41
CA GLY A 50 -4.13 0.24 7.64
C GLY A 50 -4.84 0.15 6.29
N ARG A 51 -5.54 1.19 5.85
CA ARG A 51 -6.11 1.28 4.50
C ARG A 51 -5.32 2.29 3.68
N LEU A 52 -5.10 1.97 2.41
CA LEU A 52 -4.45 2.90 1.50
C LEU A 52 -5.41 4.04 1.16
N ASP A 53 -4.94 5.26 1.39
CA ASP A 53 -5.53 6.53 1.01
C ASP A 53 -4.86 7.06 -0.27
N MET A 54 -5.46 8.10 -0.85
CA MET A 54 -4.97 8.71 -2.08
C MET A 54 -4.92 10.24 -1.97
N ILE A 55 -3.80 10.83 -2.40
CA ILE A 55 -3.68 12.26 -2.63
C ILE A 55 -3.52 12.53 -4.13
N ILE A 56 -4.25 13.49 -4.67
CA ILE A 56 -4.13 13.95 -6.05
C ILE A 56 -3.68 15.40 -6.06
N ASN A 57 -2.54 15.67 -6.70
CA ASN A 57 -2.04 17.03 -6.89
C ASN A 57 -2.70 17.67 -8.11
N ASN A 58 -3.22 18.89 -7.92
CA ASN A 58 -3.88 19.67 -8.95
C ASN A 58 -3.02 20.88 -9.30
N ASN A 59 -2.76 21.08 -10.58
CA ASN A 59 -1.89 22.15 -11.06
C ASN A 59 -2.43 23.53 -10.66
N ASN A 60 -1.63 24.34 -9.97
CA ASN A 60 -2.00 25.66 -9.43
C ASN A 60 -3.28 25.67 -8.57
N GLU A 61 -3.66 24.53 -8.01
CA GLU A 61 -4.90 24.38 -7.24
C GLU A 61 -4.69 23.53 -5.98
N THR A 62 -5.64 23.59 -5.04
CA THR A 62 -5.61 22.74 -3.84
C THR A 62 -5.66 21.26 -4.23
N PRO A 63 -4.80 20.39 -3.64
CA PRO A 63 -4.84 18.95 -3.87
C PRO A 63 -6.12 18.34 -3.32
N PHE A 64 -6.50 17.19 -3.86
CA PHE A 64 -7.53 16.34 -3.26
C PHE A 64 -6.89 15.33 -2.33
N LEU A 65 -7.44 15.15 -1.13
CA LEU A 65 -7.12 14.04 -0.24
C LEU A 65 -8.36 13.15 -0.09
N TYR A 66 -8.24 11.89 -0.49
CA TYR A 66 -9.27 10.88 -0.37
C TYR A 66 -8.87 9.89 0.70
N LEU A 67 -9.57 9.93 1.83
CA LEU A 67 -9.43 8.95 2.89
C LEU A 67 -10.30 7.73 2.59
N ASN A 68 -9.71 6.55 2.68
CA ASN A 68 -10.41 5.31 2.44
C ASN A 68 -11.29 4.96 3.65
N ASN A 69 -12.59 5.22 3.51
CA ASN A 69 -13.58 4.95 4.54
C ASN A 69 -14.41 3.68 4.29
N LEU A 70 -13.97 2.82 3.37
CA LEU A 70 -14.63 1.54 3.17
C LEU A 70 -14.52 0.70 4.44
N ALA A 71 -15.59 -0.03 4.77
CA ALA A 71 -15.56 -0.97 5.88
C ALA A 71 -14.37 -1.92 5.70
N LYS A 72 -13.52 -2.02 6.74
CA LYS A 72 -12.34 -2.89 6.69
C LYS A 72 -12.79 -4.29 6.36
N SER A 73 -12.40 -4.75 5.18
CA SER A 73 -12.75 -6.07 4.67
C SER A 73 -11.48 -6.76 4.21
N GLY A 74 -11.27 -7.96 4.74
CA GLY A 74 -10.07 -8.75 4.48
C GLY A 74 -8.83 -8.32 5.27
N ASN A 75 -7.79 -9.10 5.05
CA ASN A 75 -6.47 -8.99 5.63
C ASN A 75 -5.53 -8.35 4.61
N ALA A 76 -4.46 -7.74 5.10
CA ALA A 76 -3.40 -7.18 4.29
C ALA A 76 -2.04 -7.40 4.96
N ILE A 77 -0.95 -7.20 4.23
CA ILE A 77 0.39 -7.09 4.80
C ILE A 77 1.14 -5.99 4.08
N VAL A 78 1.96 -5.26 4.82
CA VAL A 78 2.86 -4.24 4.28
C VAL A 78 4.29 -4.68 4.51
N LEU A 79 5.12 -4.64 3.48
CA LEU A 79 6.54 -5.00 3.55
C LEU A 79 7.41 -3.76 3.29
N LYS A 80 8.19 -3.32 4.28
CA LYS A 80 9.26 -2.34 4.10
C LYS A 80 10.57 -3.10 3.92
N LEU A 81 11.15 -3.01 2.73
CA LEU A 81 12.44 -3.60 2.44
C LEU A 81 13.57 -2.64 2.79
N VAL A 82 14.69 -3.19 3.28
CA VAL A 82 15.91 -2.45 3.58
C VAL A 82 17.09 -3.13 2.89
N GLY A 83 17.68 -2.46 1.90
CA GLY A 83 18.86 -2.96 1.21
C GLY A 83 20.13 -2.75 2.03
N THR A 84 21.02 -3.74 2.02
CA THR A 84 22.33 -3.70 2.69
C THR A 84 23.48 -3.79 1.69
N ARG A 85 23.27 -4.55 0.61
CA ARG A 85 24.16 -4.64 -0.57
C ARG A 85 23.59 -3.84 -1.73
N SER A 86 22.27 -3.88 -1.88
CA SER A 86 21.46 -3.03 -2.75
C SER A 86 21.36 -1.62 -2.15
N ASN A 87 20.74 -0.68 -2.88
CA ASN A 87 20.44 0.64 -2.32
C ASN A 87 19.54 0.50 -1.08
N HIS A 88 19.71 1.38 -0.10
CA HIS A 88 19.07 1.26 1.22
C HIS A 88 17.54 1.17 1.16
N ASP A 89 16.92 1.91 0.24
CA ASP A 89 15.46 1.88 0.05
C ASP A 89 14.97 0.69 -0.77
N ALA A 90 15.86 -0.20 -1.19
CA ALA A 90 15.58 -1.39 -1.98
C ALA A 90 14.90 -1.10 -3.33
N ILE A 91 15.07 0.10 -3.88
CA ILE A 91 14.52 0.50 -5.19
C ILE A 91 14.94 -0.52 -6.24
N GLY A 92 13.97 -1.05 -6.98
CA GLY A 92 14.14 -2.09 -7.99
C GLY A 92 13.91 -3.52 -7.49
N ALA A 93 13.76 -3.75 -6.18
CA ALA A 93 13.47 -5.08 -5.64
C ALA A 93 12.07 -5.55 -6.04
N TYR A 94 11.94 -6.83 -6.42
CA TYR A 94 10.66 -7.46 -6.69
C TYR A 94 10.27 -8.39 -5.55
N VAL A 95 9.01 -8.34 -5.15
CA VAL A 95 8.43 -9.27 -4.17
C VAL A 95 7.30 -10.04 -4.82
N ARG A 96 7.38 -11.36 -4.76
CA ARG A 96 6.32 -12.29 -5.11
C ARG A 96 5.79 -12.92 -3.83
N LEU A 97 4.52 -12.65 -3.51
CA LEU A 97 3.84 -13.15 -2.33
C LEU A 97 2.70 -14.08 -2.73
N THR A 98 2.63 -15.25 -2.11
CA THR A 98 1.53 -16.20 -2.30
C THR A 98 0.72 -16.33 -1.00
N ALA A 99 -0.60 -16.16 -1.10
CA ALA A 99 -1.53 -16.35 0.00
C ALA A 99 -2.92 -16.71 -0.52
N GLY A 100 -3.60 -17.66 0.13
CA GLY A 100 -4.99 -18.00 -0.19
C GLY A 100 -5.20 -18.45 -1.64
N GLY A 101 -4.20 -19.14 -2.20
CA GLY A 101 -4.23 -19.62 -3.59
C GLY A 101 -3.99 -18.54 -4.65
N LYS A 102 -3.62 -17.32 -4.27
CA LYS A 102 -3.26 -16.23 -5.18
C LYS A 102 -1.80 -15.86 -5.03
N THR A 103 -1.13 -15.59 -6.16
CA THR A 103 0.21 -15.03 -6.19
C THR A 103 0.16 -13.59 -6.70
N MET A 104 0.77 -12.68 -5.95
CA MET A 104 0.82 -11.26 -6.23
C MET A 104 2.27 -10.81 -6.34
N THR A 105 2.56 -9.94 -7.29
CA THR A 105 3.89 -9.35 -7.47
C THR A 105 3.83 -7.85 -7.28
N ARG A 106 4.81 -7.29 -6.60
CA ARG A 106 5.04 -5.84 -6.45
C ARG A 106 6.52 -5.53 -6.60
N GLN A 107 6.85 -4.32 -7.06
CA GLN A 107 8.21 -3.82 -7.13
C GLN A 107 8.32 -2.58 -6.23
N VAL A 108 9.48 -2.40 -5.59
CA VAL A 108 9.80 -1.11 -4.96
C VAL A 108 10.22 -0.14 -6.06
N GLU A 109 9.38 0.86 -6.32
CA GLU A 109 9.56 1.84 -7.38
C GLU A 109 10.00 3.18 -6.80
N ALA A 110 10.92 3.88 -7.49
CA ALA A 110 11.25 5.27 -7.21
C ALA A 110 10.55 6.15 -8.26
N GLY A 111 9.37 6.64 -7.90
CA GLY A 111 8.46 7.36 -8.79
C GLY A 111 7.41 6.43 -9.41
N SER A 112 6.15 6.65 -9.03
CA SER A 112 5.00 5.82 -9.44
C SER A 112 3.99 6.60 -10.29
N GLY A 113 4.33 7.80 -10.73
CA GLY A 113 3.46 8.70 -11.50
C GLY A 113 4.17 9.98 -11.95
N TYR A 114 3.45 10.83 -12.70
CA TYR A 114 3.98 12.10 -13.16
C TYR A 114 4.18 13.06 -11.97
N ALA A 115 5.44 13.44 -11.71
CA ALA A 115 5.82 14.30 -10.59
C ALA A 115 5.27 13.84 -9.22
N SER A 116 5.11 12.54 -9.03
CA SER A 116 4.59 11.95 -7.80
C SER A 116 5.26 10.63 -7.44
N GLU A 117 5.19 10.31 -6.17
CA GLU A 117 5.76 9.09 -5.60
C GLU A 117 4.74 8.49 -4.63
N ALA A 118 4.55 7.18 -4.71
CA ALA A 118 3.75 6.42 -3.76
C ALA A 118 4.62 5.97 -2.57
N TRP A 119 3.95 5.62 -1.49
CA TRP A 119 4.57 5.03 -0.31
C TRP A 119 5.42 3.80 -0.68
N LEU A 120 6.70 3.83 -0.31
CA LEU A 120 7.69 2.81 -0.66
C LEU A 120 7.40 1.39 -0.11
N PRO A 121 6.82 1.21 1.09
CA PRO A 121 6.39 -0.10 1.55
C PRO A 121 5.37 -0.76 0.63
N LEU A 122 5.58 -2.05 0.36
CA LEU A 122 4.75 -2.82 -0.55
C LEU A 122 3.52 -3.35 0.19
N HIS A 123 2.36 -2.82 -0.17
CA HIS A 123 1.07 -3.28 0.35
C HIS A 123 0.50 -4.44 -0.48
N PHE A 124 0.17 -5.55 0.18
CA PHE A 124 -0.50 -6.72 -0.38
C PHE A 124 -1.84 -6.94 0.31
N GLY A 125 -2.94 -6.86 -0.46
CA GLY A 125 -4.26 -7.29 0.02
C GLY A 125 -4.39 -8.81 -0.05
N LEU A 126 -4.66 -9.44 1.09
CA LEU A 126 -4.75 -10.90 1.24
C LEU A 126 -6.20 -11.41 1.21
N GLY A 127 -7.20 -10.52 1.19
CA GLY A 127 -8.61 -10.92 1.25
C GLY A 127 -8.92 -11.68 2.52
N SER A 128 -9.63 -12.80 2.47
CA SER A 128 -9.92 -13.60 3.67
C SER A 128 -8.75 -14.50 4.11
N ALA A 129 -7.60 -14.48 3.44
CA ALA A 129 -6.48 -15.34 3.82
C ALA A 129 -5.89 -14.89 5.16
N GLU A 130 -5.83 -15.81 6.12
CA GLU A 130 -5.27 -15.58 7.46
C GLU A 130 -3.78 -15.94 7.54
N ARG A 131 -3.23 -16.48 6.45
CA ARG A 131 -1.87 -16.98 6.38
C ARG A 131 -1.23 -16.61 5.05
N ILE A 132 0.08 -16.42 5.08
CA ILE A 132 0.92 -16.25 3.89
C ILE A 132 1.63 -17.58 3.66
N ASP A 133 1.60 -18.05 2.42
CA ASP A 133 2.18 -19.33 2.01
C ASP A 133 3.68 -19.18 1.71
N SER A 134 4.05 -18.13 0.97
CA SER A 134 5.44 -17.80 0.65
C SER A 134 5.66 -16.33 0.31
N ILE A 135 6.86 -15.84 0.59
CA ILE A 135 7.40 -14.56 0.12
C ILE A 135 8.74 -14.82 -0.54
N GLU A 136 8.89 -14.42 -1.79
CA GLU A 136 10.16 -14.44 -2.52
C GLU A 136 10.53 -13.01 -2.89
N ILE A 137 11.73 -12.58 -2.51
CA ILE A 137 12.28 -11.25 -2.77
C ILE A 137 13.47 -11.41 -3.71
N THR A 138 13.41 -10.76 -4.87
CA THR A 138 14.55 -10.60 -5.77
C THR A 138 15.11 -9.21 -5.59
N TRP A 139 16.31 -9.12 -5.02
CA TRP A 139 16.98 -7.86 -4.73
C TRP A 139 17.76 -7.33 -5.94
N PRO A 140 17.97 -6.01 -6.08
CA PRO A 140 18.81 -5.43 -7.13
C PRO A 140 20.24 -5.98 -7.17
N SER A 141 20.77 -6.43 -6.02
CA SER A 141 22.08 -7.10 -5.93
C SER A 141 22.14 -8.46 -6.63
N GLY A 142 20.99 -8.99 -7.07
CA GLY A 142 20.84 -10.34 -7.61
C GLY A 142 20.56 -11.41 -6.55
N LEU A 143 20.56 -11.06 -5.26
CA LEU A 143 20.16 -11.98 -4.19
C LEU A 143 18.67 -12.35 -4.34
N VAL A 144 18.36 -13.63 -4.20
CA VAL A 144 16.98 -14.13 -4.08
C VAL A 144 16.79 -14.67 -2.67
N GLN A 145 15.90 -14.04 -1.91
CA GLN A 145 15.58 -14.40 -0.53
C GLN A 145 14.18 -14.99 -0.49
N ARG A 146 14.04 -16.19 0.09
CA ARG A 146 12.76 -16.91 0.22
C ARG A 146 12.40 -17.08 1.68
N ILE A 147 11.15 -16.82 1.99
CA ILE A 147 10.57 -16.94 3.31
C ILE A 147 9.31 -17.79 3.18
N GLU A 148 9.28 -18.92 3.88
CA GLU A 148 8.23 -19.94 3.75
C GLU A 148 7.90 -20.58 5.10
N GLY A 149 6.78 -21.32 5.16
CA GLY A 149 6.49 -22.25 6.25
C GLY A 149 5.96 -21.63 7.54
N ALA A 150 6.24 -22.30 8.66
CA ALA A 150 5.67 -21.96 9.97
C ALA A 150 6.23 -20.65 10.54
N GLU A 151 7.52 -20.35 10.28
CA GLU A 151 8.21 -19.14 10.76
C GLU A 151 7.58 -17.87 10.18
N LEU A 152 7.16 -17.90 8.90
CA LEU A 152 6.47 -16.80 8.23
C LEU A 152 5.20 -16.38 9.00
N ASN A 153 4.35 -17.33 9.39
CA ASN A 153 3.07 -16.99 10.02
C ASN A 153 3.20 -16.73 11.53
N ALA A 154 4.22 -17.30 12.18
CA ALA A 154 4.52 -17.02 13.58
C ALA A 154 5.11 -15.61 13.80
N LEU A 155 6.02 -15.19 12.91
CA LEU A 155 6.76 -13.92 13.05
C LEU A 155 6.08 -12.75 12.34
N ILE A 156 5.59 -12.97 11.11
CA ILE A 156 5.02 -11.92 10.26
C ILE A 156 3.51 -11.83 10.45
N GLY A 157 2.80 -12.95 10.27
CA GLY A 157 1.35 -13.00 10.31
C GLY A 157 0.68 -12.09 9.27
N VAL A 158 -0.57 -11.68 9.53
CA VAL A 158 -1.32 -10.74 8.68
C VAL A 158 -1.69 -9.46 9.45
N ASN A 159 -2.04 -8.41 8.71
CA ASN A 159 -2.40 -7.07 9.17
C ASN A 159 -1.28 -6.37 9.94
N ARG A 160 -0.06 -6.40 9.39
CA ARG A 160 1.13 -5.76 9.98
C ARG A 160 1.99 -5.11 8.90
N LEU A 161 2.79 -4.13 9.32
CA LEU A 161 3.95 -3.65 8.60
C LEU A 161 5.16 -4.43 9.09
N VAL A 162 5.90 -5.04 8.16
CA VAL A 162 7.07 -5.86 8.46
C VAL A 162 8.29 -5.33 7.73
N HIS A 163 9.39 -5.20 8.46
CA HIS A 163 10.68 -4.82 7.93
C HIS A 163 11.44 -6.08 7.52
N ILE A 164 11.98 -6.10 6.29
CA ILE A 164 12.80 -7.21 5.80
C ILE A 164 14.12 -6.64 5.30
N GLU A 165 15.21 -7.08 5.91
CA GLU A 165 16.57 -6.69 5.55
C GLU A 165 17.15 -7.66 4.50
N GLU A 166 17.87 -7.11 3.53
CA GLU A 166 18.53 -7.87 2.48
C GLU A 166 19.55 -8.86 3.03
N GLY A 167 19.28 -10.15 2.81
CA GLY A 167 20.14 -11.24 3.29
C GLY A 167 20.08 -11.46 4.80
N GLY A 168 19.24 -10.71 5.51
CA GLY A 168 18.97 -10.92 6.92
C GLY A 168 18.09 -12.14 7.15
N GLU A 169 18.23 -12.73 8.34
CA GLU A 169 17.25 -13.69 8.84
C GLU A 169 15.92 -12.98 9.17
N LEU A 170 14.84 -13.75 9.34
CA LEU A 170 13.59 -13.20 9.85
C LEU A 170 13.75 -12.85 11.32
N ASN A 171 14.01 -11.57 11.60
CA ASN A 171 14.21 -11.09 12.95
C ASN A 171 12.97 -10.29 13.37
N GLU A 172 12.51 -10.43 14.62
CA GLU A 172 11.67 -9.41 15.26
C GLU A 172 12.50 -8.12 15.44
N MET A 173 12.75 -7.38 14.36
CA MET A 173 12.91 -5.91 14.44
C MET A 173 11.53 -5.29 14.21
N ALA A 174 10.54 -5.81 14.94
CA ALA A 174 9.19 -5.27 14.96
C ALA A 174 9.17 -4.11 15.95
N THR A 175 9.66 -2.94 15.55
CA THR A 175 9.10 -1.71 16.13
C THR A 175 7.67 -1.63 15.60
N ALA A 176 6.77 -2.29 16.31
CA ALA A 176 5.35 -2.30 16.06
C ALA A 176 4.80 -0.88 16.24
N HIS A 177 4.83 -0.08 15.18
CA HIS A 177 3.84 0.99 15.06
C HIS A 177 2.52 0.30 14.71
N PHE A 178 1.70 0.16 15.75
CA PHE A 178 0.34 -0.38 15.73
C PHE A 178 -0.40 -0.07 14.42
N ILE A 179 -0.86 -1.11 13.71
CA ILE A 179 -2.15 -1.06 13.03
C ILE A 179 -3.16 -1.31 14.15
N SER A 180 -3.89 -0.27 14.55
CA SER A 180 -4.68 -0.29 15.79
C SER A 180 -5.53 -1.56 15.94
N ARG A 181 -5.41 -2.22 17.10
CA ARG A 181 -6.47 -3.10 17.59
C ARG A 181 -7.64 -2.18 17.86
N THR A 182 -8.76 -2.36 17.17
CA THR A 182 -10.03 -1.82 17.61
C THR A 182 -10.37 -2.51 18.94
N SER A 183 -9.91 -1.98 20.06
CA SER A 183 -10.50 -2.32 21.34
C SER A 183 -11.80 -1.53 21.45
N ALA A 184 -12.92 -2.22 21.26
CA ALA A 184 -14.22 -1.77 21.73
C ALA A 184 -14.18 -1.64 23.26
N ALA A 185 -13.61 -0.55 23.76
CA ALA A 185 -13.55 -0.16 25.17
C ALA A 185 -13.19 1.33 25.29
N ALA A 186 -13.87 2.20 24.55
CA ALA A 186 -13.83 3.65 24.75
C ALA A 186 -15.14 4.28 24.27
N ALA A 187 -16.26 3.71 24.72
CA ALA A 187 -17.58 4.29 24.57
C ALA A 187 -18.29 4.28 25.93
N GLU A 188 -17.67 4.89 26.93
CA GLU A 188 -18.36 5.34 28.12
C GLU A 188 -17.54 6.46 28.77
N ARG A 189 -18.23 7.55 29.13
CA ARG A 189 -17.73 8.81 29.71
C ARG A 189 -17.35 9.89 28.70
N TYR A 190 -18.36 10.42 28.03
CA TYR A 190 -18.56 11.87 28.03
C TYR A 190 -20.08 12.16 28.02
N SER A 191 -20.65 12.26 29.23
CA SER A 191 -21.97 12.84 29.47
C SER A 191 -21.95 13.51 30.84
N MET A 192 -22.25 14.80 30.85
CA MET A 192 -22.50 15.71 31.98
C MET A 192 -21.29 16.09 32.84
N ARG A 193 -20.74 17.28 32.61
CA ARG A 193 -21.12 18.51 33.33
C ARG A 193 -20.69 19.74 32.55
#